data_AF-A0A7Z7IZD6-F1
#
_entry.id   AF-A0A7Z7IZD6-F1
#
_cell.length_a   1.000
_cell.length_b   1.000
_cell.length_c   1.000
_cell.angle_alpha   90.00
_cell.angle_beta   90.00
_cell.angle_gamma   90.00
#
_symmetry.space_group_name_H-M   'P 1'
#
loop_
_entity.id
_entity.type
_entity.pdbx_description
1 polymer ?
#
loop_
_entity_poly.entity_id
_entity_poly.type
_entity_poly.pdbx_seq_one_letter_code
_entity_poly.pdbx_strand_id
1 'polypeptide(L)'
;MLAQAQLHRRAQRLLPAGIDTVALLPAALPHAWESSALSALPLNRDRRRGVVGLQLHARTAQHLRIGGYTFLQAAAQHTRAGNPWARSYGPWQRLSNGSYWARSTDALLGVLLATDEAAVWLLWQQPQPRVWHHGHWLR
;
A
#
# COMPACT_ATOMS: atom_id res chain seq x y z
N MET A 1 -19.30 12.06 8.07
CA MET A 1 -19.23 10.65 7.63
C MET A 1 -18.85 10.46 6.15
N LEU A 2 -19.34 11.27 5.20
CA LEU A 2 -19.00 11.14 3.76
C LEU A 2 -17.49 11.14 3.45
N ALA A 3 -16.71 12.00 4.12
CA ALA A 3 -15.25 12.07 3.91
C ALA A 3 -14.53 10.76 4.26
N GLN A 4 -14.97 10.05 5.31
CA GLN A 4 -14.37 8.79 5.75
C GLN A 4 -14.70 7.66 4.77
N ALA A 5 -15.95 7.57 4.30
CA ALA A 5 -16.35 6.60 3.29
C ALA A 5 -15.64 6.83 1.94
N GLN A 6 -15.46 8.10 1.55
CA GLN A 6 -14.70 8.47 0.34
C GLN A 6 -13.22 8.11 0.48
N LEU A 7 -12.62 8.39 1.64
CA LEU A 7 -11.23 8.01 1.92
C LEU A 7 -11.05 6.50 1.89
N HIS A 8 -11.96 5.73 2.50
CA HIS A 8 -11.94 4.27 2.47
C HIS A 8 -11.99 3.74 1.02
N ARG A 9 -12.95 4.20 0.21
CA ARG A 9 -13.06 3.80 -1.20
C ARG A 9 -11.82 4.16 -2.00
N ARG A 10 -11.23 5.33 -1.75
CA ARG A 10 -10.01 5.77 -2.43
C ARG A 10 -8.81 4.91 -2.04
N ALA A 11 -8.65 4.61 -0.75
CA ALA A 11 -7.57 3.77 -0.27
C ALA A 11 -7.73 2.32 -0.77
N GLN A 12 -8.95 1.77 -0.76
CA GLN A 12 -9.27 0.45 -1.32
C GLN A 12 -8.91 0.34 -2.80
N ARG A 13 -9.14 1.37 -3.61
CA ARG A 13 -8.74 1.40 -5.04
C ARG A 13 -7.23 1.41 -5.25
N LEU A 14 -6.47 1.86 -4.26
CA LEU A 14 -5.02 1.89 -4.32
C LEU A 14 -4.39 0.58 -3.82
N LEU A 15 -5.12 -0.24 -3.05
CA LEU A 15 -4.62 -1.53 -2.60
C LEU A 15 -4.49 -2.54 -3.77
N PRO A 16 -3.57 -3.51 -3.64
CA PRO A 16 -3.51 -4.67 -4.52
C PRO A 16 -4.87 -5.39 -4.60
N ALA A 17 -5.22 -5.90 -5.78
CA ALA A 17 -6.47 -6.63 -5.97
C ALA A 17 -6.53 -7.87 -5.05
N GLY A 18 -7.73 -8.20 -4.56
CA GLY A 18 -7.92 -9.34 -3.65
C GLY A 18 -7.64 -9.04 -2.17
N ILE A 19 -7.23 -7.81 -1.82
CA ILE A 19 -7.14 -7.36 -0.43
C ILE A 19 -8.40 -6.55 -0.11
N ASP A 20 -9.40 -7.21 0.47
CA ASP A 20 -10.62 -6.53 0.91
C ASP A 20 -10.49 -5.95 2.32
N THR A 21 -11.01 -4.73 2.50
CA THR A 21 -11.01 -4.02 3.77
C THR A 21 -12.42 -3.56 4.16
N VAL A 22 -12.66 -3.38 5.47
CA VAL A 22 -14.01 -3.11 6.02
C VAL A 22 -14.12 -1.75 6.70
N ALA A 23 -13.02 -1.22 7.23
CA ALA A 23 -13.04 0.01 7.99
C ALA A 23 -11.70 0.74 7.91
N LEU A 24 -11.74 2.05 8.13
CA LEU A 24 -10.54 2.85 8.38
C LEU A 24 -10.12 2.68 9.85
N LEU A 25 -8.83 2.44 10.06
CA LEU A 25 -8.22 2.44 11.38
C LEU A 25 -7.87 3.89 11.78
N PRO A 26 -7.75 4.18 13.08
CA PRO A 26 -7.17 5.44 13.55
C PRO A 26 -5.83 5.70 12.87
N ALA A 27 -5.56 6.97 12.54
CA ALA A 27 -4.31 7.38 11.89
C ALA A 27 -3.13 7.30 12.88
N ALA A 28 -2.70 6.08 13.17
CA ALA A 28 -1.49 5.79 13.93
C ALA A 28 -0.48 5.10 13.00
N LEU A 29 0.81 5.37 13.16
CA LEU A 29 1.83 4.54 12.53
C LEU A 29 1.80 3.17 13.22
N PRO A 30 1.72 2.05 12.48
CA PRO A 30 1.78 0.73 13.11
C PRO A 30 3.13 0.56 13.82
N HIS A 31 3.16 -0.10 14.97
CA HIS A 31 4.41 -0.40 15.68
C HIS A 31 5.37 -1.24 14.81
N ALA A 32 4.82 -2.05 13.89
CA ALA A 32 5.57 -2.79 12.89
C ALA A 32 6.22 -1.90 11.81
N TRP A 33 5.93 -0.58 11.78
CA TRP A 33 6.46 0.35 10.78
C TRP A 33 7.96 0.56 10.93
N GLU A 34 8.43 0.92 12.12
CA GLU A 34 9.84 1.26 12.36
C GLU A 34 10.75 0.04 12.20
N SER A 35 10.23 -1.14 12.59
CA SER A 35 10.89 -2.43 12.46
C SER A 35 10.80 -3.06 11.07
N SER A 36 10.07 -2.45 10.14
CA SER A 36 9.92 -2.94 8.76
C SER A 36 10.99 -2.36 7.83
N ALA A 37 11.38 -3.12 6.80
CA ALA A 37 12.19 -2.61 5.68
C ALA A 37 11.54 -1.40 4.96
N LEU A 38 10.25 -1.13 5.22
CA LEU A 38 9.56 0.09 4.79
C LEU A 38 10.09 1.36 5.46
N SER A 39 10.62 1.30 6.68
CA SER A 39 11.28 2.44 7.33
C SER A 39 12.60 2.81 6.65
N ALA A 40 13.25 1.82 6.03
CA ALA A 40 14.49 1.94 5.27
C ALA A 40 14.29 2.14 3.77
N LEU A 41 13.05 2.02 3.25
CA LEU A 41 12.81 2.37 1.86
C LEU A 41 13.26 3.81 1.63
N PRO A 42 13.86 4.13 0.46
CA PRO A 42 14.22 5.49 0.05
C PRO A 42 12.95 6.28 -0.31
N LEU A 43 12.01 6.30 0.61
CA LEU A 43 10.85 7.14 0.65
C LEU A 43 11.39 8.50 1.05
N ASN A 44 11.72 9.29 0.03
CA ASN A 44 12.40 10.59 0.14
C ASN A 44 11.90 11.38 1.36
N ARG A 45 12.79 11.65 2.32
CA ARG A 45 12.46 12.29 3.61
C ARG A 45 11.81 13.67 3.44
N ASP A 46 12.08 14.35 2.33
CA ASP A 46 11.55 15.68 2.00
C ASP A 46 10.16 15.69 1.36
N ARG A 47 9.54 14.53 1.13
CA ARG A 47 8.22 14.44 0.45
C ARG A 47 7.07 14.54 1.43
N ARG A 48 6.00 15.22 1.01
CA ARG A 48 4.67 15.08 1.63
C ARG A 48 4.23 13.62 1.55
N ARG A 49 4.28 12.93 2.68
CA ARG A 49 3.92 11.52 2.86
C ARG A 49 2.69 11.41 3.76
N GLY A 50 1.94 10.33 3.60
CA GLY A 50 0.86 10.00 4.52
C GLY A 50 0.65 8.51 4.60
N VAL A 51 -0.01 8.10 5.68
CA VAL A 51 -0.36 6.71 5.96
C VAL A 51 -1.85 6.62 6.22
N VAL A 52 -2.48 5.56 5.74
CA VAL A 52 -3.85 5.21 6.08
C VAL A 52 -3.91 3.75 6.46
N GLY A 53 -4.42 3.48 7.66
CA GLY A 53 -4.69 2.14 8.14
C GLY A 53 -6.09 1.71 7.75
N LEU A 54 -6.24 0.46 7.34
CA LEU A 54 -7.50 -0.16 7.01
C LEU A 54 -7.57 -1.53 7.70
N GLN A 55 -8.73 -1.86 8.25
CA GLN A 55 -8.99 -3.16 8.81
C GLN A 55 -9.28 -4.15 7.68
N LEU A 56 -8.59 -5.29 7.68
CA LEU A 56 -8.84 -6.35 6.72
C LEU A 56 -10.23 -6.95 6.94
N HIS A 57 -10.89 -7.30 5.84
CA HIS A 57 -12.06 -8.15 5.91
C HIS A 57 -11.69 -9.51 6.52
N ALA A 58 -12.55 -10.08 7.36
CA ALA A 58 -12.28 -11.35 8.06
C ALA A 58 -11.88 -12.49 7.09
N ARG A 59 -12.54 -12.54 5.93
CA ARG A 59 -12.20 -13.47 4.83
C ARG A 59 -10.77 -13.29 4.33
N THR A 60 -10.35 -12.06 4.06
CA THR A 60 -8.97 -11.73 3.62
C THR A 60 -7.97 -12.11 4.69
N ALA A 61 -8.25 -11.79 5.95
CA ALA A 61 -7.39 -12.15 7.07
C ALA A 61 -7.25 -13.68 7.22
N GLN A 62 -8.34 -14.43 7.04
CA GLN A 62 -8.32 -15.88 7.07
C GLN A 62 -7.54 -16.48 5.89
N HIS A 63 -7.76 -16.00 4.67
CA HIS A 63 -6.97 -16.43 3.50
C HIS A 63 -5.48 -16.11 3.68
N LEU A 64 -5.14 -14.99 4.30
CA LEU A 64 -3.77 -14.62 4.61
C LEU A 64 -3.16 -15.52 5.70
N ARG A 65 -3.93 -15.95 6.70
CA ARG A 65 -3.45 -16.89 7.72
C ARG A 65 -3.20 -18.29 7.17
N ILE A 66 -4.06 -18.76 6.26
CA ILE A 66 -3.98 -20.11 5.68
C ILE A 66 -2.99 -20.16 4.52
N GLY A 67 -3.07 -19.20 3.59
CA GLY A 67 -2.28 -19.17 2.37
C GLY A 67 -1.00 -18.34 2.47
N GLY A 68 -0.92 -17.37 3.39
CA GLY A 68 0.25 -16.52 3.58
C GLY A 68 0.74 -15.90 2.27
N TYR A 69 1.99 -16.18 1.93
CA TYR A 69 2.63 -15.67 0.71
C TYR A 69 1.96 -16.14 -0.59
N THR A 70 1.42 -17.37 -0.66
CA THR A 70 0.83 -17.89 -1.91
C THR A 70 -0.46 -17.15 -2.27
N PHE A 71 -1.27 -16.82 -1.27
CA PHE A 71 -2.44 -15.96 -1.42
C PHE A 71 -2.05 -14.58 -1.97
N LEU A 72 -0.99 -13.97 -1.43
CA LEU A 72 -0.50 -12.67 -1.87
C LEU A 72 0.08 -12.69 -3.29
N GLN A 73 0.75 -13.77 -3.67
CA GLN A 73 1.26 -13.96 -5.02
C GLN A 73 0.12 -14.09 -6.04
N ALA A 74 -0.93 -14.84 -5.69
CA ALA A 74 -2.14 -14.93 -6.52
C ALA A 74 -2.83 -13.57 -6.65
N ALA A 75 -2.97 -12.80 -5.56
CA ALA A 75 -3.51 -11.45 -5.56
C ALA A 75 -2.73 -10.48 -6.49
N ALA A 76 -1.39 -10.57 -6.48
CA ALA A 76 -0.54 -9.79 -7.37
C ALA A 76 -0.71 -10.17 -8.86
N GLN A 77 -0.93 -11.45 -9.16
CA GLN A 77 -1.20 -11.93 -10.52
C GLN A 77 -2.55 -11.45 -11.06
N HIS A 78 -3.60 -11.48 -10.24
CA HIS A 78 -4.93 -10.97 -10.63
C HIS A 78 -4.89 -9.47 -10.94
N THR A 79 -4.08 -8.69 -10.23
CA THR A 79 -3.90 -7.26 -10.50
C THR A 79 -3.30 -7.02 -11.89
N ARG A 80 -2.38 -7.89 -12.35
CA ARG A 80 -1.79 -7.80 -13.69
C ARG A 80 -2.74 -8.22 -14.80
N ALA A 81 -3.64 -9.17 -14.53
CA ALA A 81 -4.52 -9.74 -15.55
C ALA A 81 -5.87 -9.01 -15.69
N GLY A 82 -6.39 -8.40 -14.62
CA GLY A 82 -7.80 -8.00 -14.54
C GLY A 82 -8.11 -6.53 -14.83
N ASN A 83 -7.14 -5.61 -14.74
CA ASN A 83 -7.39 -4.18 -14.98
C ASN A 83 -6.11 -3.40 -15.32
N PRO A 84 -5.96 -2.85 -16.54
CA PRO A 84 -4.78 -2.05 -16.92
C PRO A 84 -4.65 -0.74 -16.13
N TRP A 85 -5.73 -0.27 -15.50
CA TRP A 85 -5.73 0.91 -14.62
C TRP A 85 -5.47 0.57 -13.15
N ALA A 86 -5.44 -0.73 -12.78
CA ALA A 86 -5.07 -1.12 -11.44
C ALA A 86 -3.57 -0.88 -11.23
N ARG A 87 -3.25 -0.33 -10.06
CA ARG A 87 -1.86 -0.02 -9.73
C ARG A 87 -1.07 -1.31 -9.61
N SER A 88 0.05 -1.38 -10.32
CA SER A 88 0.94 -2.53 -10.27
C SER A 88 1.83 -2.48 -9.04
N TYR A 89 1.99 -3.63 -8.39
CA TYR A 89 2.88 -3.85 -7.27
C TYR A 89 4.00 -4.82 -7.64
N GLY A 90 5.16 -4.61 -7.03
CA GLY A 90 6.28 -5.55 -7.07
C GLY A 90 5.98 -6.82 -6.26
N PRO A 91 6.94 -7.76 -6.19
CA PRO A 91 6.77 -8.97 -5.41
C PRO A 91 6.55 -8.62 -3.93
N TRP A 92 5.71 -9.41 -3.27
CA TRP A 92 5.55 -9.33 -1.83
C TRP A 92 6.82 -9.79 -1.14
N GLN A 93 7.14 -9.17 -0.01
CA GLN A 93 8.28 -9.51 0.83
C GLN A 93 7.78 -9.76 2.25
N ARG A 94 8.28 -10.81 2.88
CA ARG A 94 7.92 -11.20 4.25
C ARG A 94 8.90 -10.57 5.25
N LEU A 95 8.37 -10.04 6.33
CA LEU A 95 9.14 -9.53 7.47
C LEU A 95 9.30 -10.62 8.53
N SER A 96 10.31 -10.48 9.39
CA SER A 96 10.60 -11.40 10.48
C SER A 96 9.45 -11.56 11.48
N ASN A 97 8.66 -10.50 11.67
CA ASN A 97 7.45 -10.49 12.50
C ASN A 97 6.21 -11.11 11.83
N GLY A 98 6.36 -11.80 10.69
CA GLY A 98 5.26 -12.44 9.98
C GLY A 98 4.43 -11.54 9.08
N SER A 99 4.62 -10.21 9.16
CA SER A 99 3.96 -9.25 8.28
C SER A 99 4.49 -9.33 6.84
N TYR A 100 3.71 -8.81 5.90
CA TYR A 100 4.11 -8.76 4.49
C TYR A 100 4.09 -7.33 3.97
N TRP A 101 4.95 -7.02 3.01
CA TRP A 101 4.88 -5.72 2.35
C TRP A 101 5.14 -5.82 0.86
N ALA A 102 4.63 -4.84 0.12
CA ALA A 102 4.90 -4.68 -1.30
C ALA A 102 5.01 -3.19 -1.64
N ARG A 103 5.78 -2.88 -2.68
CA ARG A 103 5.92 -1.52 -3.21
C ARG A 103 5.25 -1.43 -4.57
N SER A 104 4.62 -0.31 -4.88
CA SER A 104 4.16 -0.05 -6.24
C SER A 104 5.35 0.07 -7.21
N THR A 105 5.12 -0.24 -8.48
CA THR A 105 6.16 -0.18 -9.52
C THR A 105 6.72 1.23 -9.73
N ASP A 106 5.89 2.26 -9.54
CA ASP A 106 6.29 3.68 -9.57
C ASP A 106 6.99 4.16 -8.29
N ALA A 107 7.17 3.28 -7.29
CA ALA A 107 7.75 3.58 -5.98
C ALA A 107 7.07 4.70 -5.18
N LEU A 108 5.83 5.06 -5.52
CA LEU A 108 5.06 6.10 -4.81
C LEU A 108 4.20 5.55 -3.67
N LEU A 109 3.88 4.25 -3.68
CA LEU A 109 3.10 3.60 -2.64
C LEU A 109 3.86 2.41 -2.03
N GLY A 110 3.65 2.23 -0.73
CA GLY A 110 4.01 1.03 0.02
C GLY A 110 2.76 0.47 0.69
N VAL A 111 2.63 -0.84 0.70
CA VAL A 111 1.55 -1.55 1.40
C VAL A 111 2.19 -2.46 2.43
N LEU A 112 1.74 -2.40 3.67
CA LEU A 112 2.14 -3.28 4.77
C LEU A 112 0.91 -4.04 5.26
N LEU A 113 1.00 -5.35 5.31
CA LEU A 113 0.00 -6.25 5.89
C LEU A 113 0.50 -6.74 7.24
N ALA A 114 -0.13 -6.27 8.31
CA ALA A 114 0.06 -6.77 9.66
C ALA A 114 -0.92 -7.93 9.87
N THR A 115 -0.42 -9.16 9.73
CA THR A 115 -1.22 -10.40 9.82
C THR A 115 -1.91 -10.57 11.16
N ASP A 116 -1.19 -10.26 12.24
CA ASP A 116 -1.68 -10.49 13.60
C ASP A 116 -2.74 -9.46 13.97
N GLU A 117 -2.57 -8.21 13.53
CA GLU A 117 -3.51 -7.11 13.73
C GLU A 117 -4.71 -7.16 12.77
N ALA A 118 -4.71 -8.07 11.79
CA ALA A 118 -5.65 -8.10 10.68
C ALA A 118 -5.80 -6.72 10.03
N ALA A 119 -4.67 -6.04 9.81
CA ALA A 119 -4.62 -4.67 9.33
C ALA A 119 -3.77 -4.55 8.07
N VAL A 120 -4.16 -3.62 7.19
CA VAL A 120 -3.35 -3.18 6.06
C VAL A 120 -3.09 -1.68 6.17
N TRP A 121 -1.85 -1.30 5.95
CA TRP A 121 -1.39 0.07 5.98
C TRP A 121 -0.94 0.46 4.59
N LEU A 122 -1.59 1.47 4.03
CA LEU A 122 -1.23 2.07 2.77
C LEU A 122 -0.44 3.35 3.04
N LEU A 123 0.83 3.35 2.66
CA LEU A 123 1.67 4.52 2.63
C LEU A 123 1.67 5.11 1.22
N TRP A 124 1.55 6.43 1.13
CA TRP A 124 1.81 7.15 -0.10
C TRP A 124 2.85 8.26 0.06
N GLN A 125 3.51 8.56 -1.05
CA GLN A 125 4.29 9.76 -1.24
C GLN A 125 3.72 10.57 -2.40
N GLN A 126 3.68 11.88 -2.26
CA GLN A 126 3.40 12.73 -3.41
C GLN A 126 4.55 12.61 -4.42
N PRO A 127 4.25 12.40 -5.71
CA PRO A 127 5.25 12.56 -6.76
C PRO A 127 5.80 13.97 -6.70
N GLN A 128 7.09 14.12 -6.98
CA GLN A 128 7.67 15.45 -7.17
C GLN A 128 6.88 16.14 -8.28
N PRO A 129 6.48 17.41 -8.16
CA PRO A 129 6.18 18.17 -9.36
C PRO A 129 7.43 18.05 -10.21
N ARG A 130 7.31 17.47 -11.42
CA ARG A 130 8.36 17.60 -12.42
C ARG A 130 8.55 19.11 -12.53
N VAL A 131 9.68 19.62 -12.07
CA VAL A 131 10.11 20.96 -12.46
C VAL A 131 10.27 20.83 -13.96
N TRP A 132 9.26 21.29 -14.69
CA TRP A 132 9.42 21.59 -16.09
C TRP A 132 10.47 22.69 -16.08
N HIS A 133 11.73 22.33 -16.31
CA HIS A 133 12.68 23.27 -16.83
C HIS A 133 12.09 23.70 -18.17
N HIS A 134 11.31 24.78 -18.17
CA HIS A 134 10.97 25.52 -19.36
C HIS A 134 12.31 26.00 -19.92
N GLY A 135 12.91 25.16 -20.76
CA GLY A 135 14.03 25.54 -21.59
C GLY A 135 13.60 26.76 -22.37
N HIS A 136 14.22 27.88 -22.02
CA HIS A 136 14.50 29.04 -22.86
C HIS A 136 13.79 29.05 -24.22
N TRP A 137 12.58 29.60 -24.27
CA TRP A 137 12.02 30.17 -25.50
C TRP A 137 12.36 31.66 -25.55
N LEU A 138 13.63 31.97 -25.83
CA LEU A 138 14.04 33.27 -26.36
C LEU A 138 15.28 33.04 -27.26
N ARG A 139 15.02 32.83 -28.53
CA ARG A 139 15.85 33.32 -29.64
C ARG A 139 14.91 33.80 -30.74
#